data_AF-A0A943FFS3-F1
#
_entry.id   AF-A0A943FFS3-F1
#
_cell.length_a   1.000
_cell.length_b   1.000
_cell.length_c   1.000
_cell.angle_alpha   90.00
_cell.angle_beta   90.00
_cell.angle_gamma   90.00
#
_symmetry.space_group_name_H-M   'P 1'
#
loop_
_entity.id
_entity.type
_entity.pdbx_description
1 polymer ?
#
loop_
_entity_poly.entity_id
_entity_poly.type
_entity_poly.pdbx_seq_one_letter_code
_entity_poly.pdbx_strand_id
1 'polypeptide(L)'
;MIPWLYRVLPMLFGCHCRDDRSFHWKGKRFPLCARCTGELVGGAAAALSYAVFHPGLGVLALLLVPMLIDGGVQAATRYESTNLRRLVTGVCFGYGIVCLFLLSTGYAFRFGVSLGSRLI
;
A
#
# COMPACT_ATOMS: atom_id res chain seq x y z
N MET A 1 -22.20 -11.08 -1.92
CA MET A 1 -21.02 -10.78 -1.08
C MET A 1 -20.24 -12.05 -0.95
N ILE A 2 -18.92 -11.99 -1.04
CA ILE A 2 -18.06 -13.15 -0.92
C ILE A 2 -17.60 -13.23 0.55
N PRO A 3 -18.15 -14.11 1.42
CA PRO A 3 -17.94 -14.05 2.86
C PRO A 3 -16.50 -14.29 3.31
N TRP A 4 -15.72 -15.03 2.51
CA TRP A 4 -14.30 -15.28 2.80
C TRP A 4 -13.47 -14.00 2.71
N LEU A 5 -13.79 -13.11 1.75
CA LEU A 5 -13.06 -11.87 1.50
C LEU A 5 -13.11 -10.91 2.69
N TYR A 6 -14.25 -10.88 3.38
CA TYR A 6 -14.49 -10.05 4.57
C TYR A 6 -13.74 -10.55 5.82
N ARG A 7 -13.17 -11.76 5.77
CA ARG A 7 -12.33 -12.30 6.85
C ARG A 7 -10.85 -12.18 6.51
N VAL A 8 -10.48 -12.54 5.28
CA VAL A 8 -9.06 -12.64 4.90
C VAL A 8 -8.44 -11.28 4.60
N LEU A 9 -9.10 -10.40 3.85
CA LEU A 9 -8.51 -9.09 3.55
C LEU A 9 -8.18 -8.29 4.80
N PRO A 10 -9.06 -8.19 5.82
CA PRO A 10 -8.72 -7.48 7.05
C PRO A 10 -7.52 -8.06 7.79
N MET A 11 -7.41 -9.39 7.85
CA MET A 11 -6.25 -10.04 8.47
C MET A 11 -4.96 -9.73 7.72
N LEU A 12 -4.96 -9.81 6.38
CA LEU A 12 -3.78 -9.55 5.55
C LEU A 12 -3.29 -8.10 5.66
N PHE A 13 -4.22 -7.14 5.71
CA PHE A 13 -3.89 -5.71 5.76
C PHE A 13 -3.81 -5.15 7.19
N GLY A 14 -4.02 -5.96 8.23
CA GLY A 14 -4.16 -5.47 9.60
C GLY A 14 -5.29 -4.45 9.76
N CYS A 15 -6.35 -4.58 8.96
CA CYS A 15 -7.43 -3.61 8.92
C CYS A 15 -8.39 -3.82 10.09
N HIS A 16 -8.57 -2.77 10.90
CA HIS A 16 -9.53 -2.78 12.01
C HIS A 16 -11.01 -2.68 11.57
N CYS A 17 -11.29 -2.52 10.27
CA CYS A 17 -12.64 -2.45 9.69
C CYS A 17 -13.62 -1.49 10.40
N ARG A 18 -13.10 -0.38 10.93
CA ARG A 18 -13.92 0.68 11.53
C ARG A 18 -14.90 1.27 10.53
N ASP A 19 -16.16 1.32 10.91
CA ASP A 19 -17.27 1.68 10.01
C ASP A 19 -17.20 3.15 9.58
N ASP A 20 -16.84 4.05 10.51
CA ASP A 20 -16.70 5.50 10.33
C ASP A 20 -15.62 5.91 9.30
N ARG A 21 -14.74 4.97 8.92
CA ARG A 21 -13.64 5.19 7.96
C ARG A 21 -13.64 4.22 6.79
N SER A 22 -14.76 3.55 6.55
CA SER A 22 -14.95 2.61 5.46
C SER A 22 -15.88 3.20 4.41
N PHE A 23 -15.76 2.72 3.17
CA PHE A 23 -16.75 3.02 2.15
C PHE A 23 -17.97 2.11 2.31
N HIS A 24 -19.13 2.63 1.91
CA HIS A 24 -20.39 1.89 1.89
C HIS A 24 -20.95 1.87 0.47
N TRP A 25 -21.31 0.68 0.01
CA TRP A 25 -21.95 0.50 -1.29
C TRP A 25 -23.23 -0.31 -1.13
N LYS A 26 -24.34 0.24 -1.63
CA LYS A 26 -25.69 -0.34 -1.49
C LYS A 26 -26.02 -0.71 -0.04
N GLY A 27 -25.71 0.19 0.90
CA GLY A 27 -25.97 0.02 2.33
C GLY A 27 -25.04 -0.99 3.03
N LYS A 28 -23.99 -1.49 2.36
CA LYS A 28 -23.05 -2.45 2.93
C LYS A 28 -21.63 -1.89 2.97
N ARG A 29 -20.96 -2.10 4.09
CA ARG A 29 -19.54 -1.73 4.28
C ARG A 29 -18.66 -2.55 3.33
N PHE A 30 -17.61 -1.92 2.83
CA PHE A 30 -16.51 -2.63 2.17
C PHE A 30 -15.79 -3.60 3.14
N PRO A 31 -15.09 -4.62 2.62
CA PRO A 31 -14.30 -5.52 3.46
C PRO A 31 -13.13 -4.81 4.15
N LEU A 32 -12.60 -3.75 3.52
CA LEU A 32 -11.48 -2.94 4.02
C LEU A 32 -11.92 -1.49 4.29
N CYS A 33 -11.18 -0.80 5.15
CA CYS A 33 -11.33 0.64 5.33
C CYS A 33 -10.80 1.41 4.10
N ALA A 34 -11.16 2.69 3.97
CA ALA A 34 -10.79 3.50 2.81
C ALA A 34 -9.27 3.52 2.53
N ARG A 35 -8.44 3.52 3.58
CA ARG A 35 -6.97 3.50 3.47
C ARG A 35 -6.45 2.17 2.92
N CYS A 36 -6.81 1.06 3.56
CA CYS A 36 -6.40 -0.28 3.12
C CYS A 36 -6.97 -0.65 1.74
N THR A 37 -8.15 -0.12 1.37
CA THR A 37 -8.65 -0.22 -0.01
C THR A 37 -7.72 0.49 -0.99
N GLY A 38 -7.24 1.68 -0.64
CA GLY A 38 -6.24 2.40 -1.42
C GLY A 38 -4.93 1.62 -1.55
N GLU A 39 -4.39 1.11 -0.43
CA GLU A 39 -3.16 0.30 -0.42
C GLU A 39 -3.28 -0.92 -1.34
N LEU A 40 -4.40 -1.64 -1.27
CA LEU A 40 -4.68 -2.79 -2.14
C LEU A 40 -4.70 -2.38 -3.62
N VAL A 41 -5.41 -1.30 -3.96
CA VAL A 41 -5.52 -0.81 -5.34
C VAL A 41 -4.15 -0.34 -5.86
N GLY A 42 -3.40 0.42 -5.06
CA GLY A 42 -2.08 0.89 -5.40
C GLY A 42 -1.08 -0.24 -5.60
N GLY A 43 -1.08 -1.23 -4.71
CA GLY A 43 -0.21 -2.40 -4.81
C GLY A 43 -0.52 -3.27 -6.04
N ALA A 44 -1.80 -3.45 -6.37
CA ALA A 44 -2.20 -4.13 -7.61
C ALA A 44 -1.72 -3.36 -8.85
N ALA A 45 -1.87 -2.03 -8.88
CA ALA A 45 -1.38 -1.19 -9.97
C ALA A 45 0.15 -1.25 -10.11
N ALA A 46 0.88 -1.29 -8.99
CA ALA A 46 2.33 -1.50 -9.00
C ALA A 46 2.69 -2.86 -9.61
N ALA A 47 2.06 -3.95 -9.17
CA ALA A 47 2.33 -5.29 -9.72
C ALA A 47 2.11 -5.36 -11.24
N LEU A 48 1.07 -4.70 -11.76
CA LEU A 48 0.77 -4.66 -13.20
C LEU A 48 1.74 -3.77 -13.99
N SER A 49 2.16 -2.64 -13.43
CA SER A 49 3.00 -1.66 -14.14
C SER A 49 4.49 -1.90 -14.01
N TYR A 50 4.95 -2.61 -12.98
CA TYR A 50 6.37 -2.76 -12.66
C TYR A 50 7.18 -3.41 -13.79
N ALA A 51 6.58 -4.34 -14.55
CA ALA A 51 7.24 -4.96 -15.70
C ALA A 51 7.61 -3.96 -16.81
N VAL A 52 6.91 -2.82 -16.89
CA VAL A 52 7.08 -1.80 -17.93
C VAL A 52 7.77 -0.55 -17.38
N PHE A 53 7.48 -0.18 -16.13
CA PHE A 53 7.92 1.07 -15.53
C PHE A 53 8.52 0.86 -14.14
N HIS A 54 9.75 1.36 -13.96
CA HIS A 54 10.51 1.25 -12.72
C HIS A 54 10.76 2.65 -12.14
N PRO A 55 9.89 3.14 -11.23
CA PRO A 55 10.07 4.44 -10.62
C PRO A 55 11.38 4.51 -9.81
N GLY A 56 12.09 5.63 -9.92
CA GLY A 56 13.28 5.89 -9.12
C GLY A 56 12.97 6.05 -7.63
N LEU A 57 13.98 5.84 -6.78
CA LEU A 57 13.84 5.89 -5.32
C LEU A 57 13.25 7.21 -4.80
N GLY A 58 13.57 8.35 -5.43
CA GLY A 58 13.01 9.66 -5.06
C GLY A 58 11.50 9.75 -5.28
N VAL A 59 11.00 9.19 -6.39
CA VAL A 59 9.55 9.11 -6.67
C VAL A 59 8.86 8.18 -5.67
N LEU A 60 9.48 7.04 -5.38
CA LEU A 60 8.95 6.10 -4.39
C LEU A 60 8.85 6.74 -2.99
N ALA A 61 9.88 7.46 -2.56
CA ALA A 61 9.85 8.20 -1.30
C ALA A 61 8.69 9.22 -1.27
N LEU A 62 8.51 9.98 -2.35
CA LEU A 62 7.42 10.96 -2.47
C LEU A 62 6.04 10.31 -2.39
N LEU A 63 5.86 9.10 -2.92
CA LEU A 63 4.60 8.36 -2.86
C LEU A 63 4.26 7.83 -1.46
N LEU A 64 5.28 7.48 -0.66
CA LEU A 64 5.08 6.91 0.68
C LEU A 64 4.76 7.99 1.73
N VAL A 65 5.44 9.14 1.65
CA VAL A 65 5.40 10.19 2.68
C VAL A 65 3.99 10.72 3.01
N PRO A 66 3.09 11.00 2.04
CA PRO A 66 1.77 11.56 2.35
C PRO A 66 0.94 10.70 3.30
N MET A 67 0.99 9.37 3.14
CA MET A 67 0.25 8.47 4.03
C MET A 67 0.87 8.38 5.41
N LEU A 68 2.21 8.38 5.50
CA LEU A 68 2.92 8.38 6.79
C LEU A 68 2.61 9.65 7.58
N ILE A 69 2.57 10.81 6.91
CA ILE A 69 2.17 12.07 7.55
C ILE A 69 0.69 12.03 7.96
N ASP A 70 -0.23 11.68 7.05
CA ASP A 70 -1.66 11.64 7.36
C ASP A 70 -1.97 10.68 8.52
N GLY A 71 -1.39 9.48 8.49
CA GLY A 71 -1.54 8.47 9.54
C GLY A 71 -0.84 8.87 10.84
N GLY A 72 0.36 9.43 10.77
CA GLY A 72 1.13 9.88 11.94
C GLY A 72 0.47 11.05 12.66
N VAL A 73 0.02 12.07 11.94
CA VAL A 73 -0.73 13.20 12.51
C VAL A 73 -2.03 12.71 13.13
N GLN A 74 -2.75 11.80 12.48
CA GLN A 74 -3.97 11.21 13.02
C GLN A 74 -3.72 10.34 14.25
N ALA A 75 -2.57 9.68 14.36
CA ALA A 75 -2.20 8.91 15.56
C ALA A 75 -1.77 9.81 16.73
N ALA A 76 -1.16 10.97 16.43
CA ALA A 76 -0.66 11.90 17.44
C ALA A 76 -1.69 12.94 17.91
N THR A 77 -2.79 13.15 17.18
CA THR A 77 -3.73 14.24 17.43
C THR A 77 -5.19 13.79 17.33
N ARG A 78 -6.14 14.70 17.61
CA ARG A 78 -7.59 14.45 17.44
C ARG A 78 -8.08 14.61 16.00
N TYR A 79 -7.18 14.93 15.08
CA TYR A 79 -7.50 15.14 13.68
C TYR A 79 -7.91 13.83 13.00
N GLU A 80 -9.03 13.84 12.29
CA GLU A 80 -9.53 12.69 11.54
C GLU A 80 -9.47 12.93 10.04
N SER A 81 -8.97 11.92 9.32
CA SER A 81 -8.85 11.98 7.86
C SER A 81 -10.16 11.75 7.13
N THR A 82 -10.32 12.30 5.93
CA THR A 82 -11.51 12.04 5.09
C THR A 82 -11.30 10.76 4.30
N ASN A 83 -12.37 10.04 3.98
CA ASN A 83 -12.25 8.76 3.25
C ASN A 83 -11.61 8.92 1.86
N LEU A 84 -11.85 10.03 1.17
CA LEU A 84 -11.18 10.32 -0.10
C LEU A 84 -9.67 10.52 0.09
N ARG A 85 -9.25 11.28 1.11
CA ARG A 85 -7.83 11.48 1.38
C ARG A 85 -7.14 10.18 1.80
N ARG A 86 -7.79 9.38 2.66
CA ARG A 86 -7.34 8.02 3.04
C ARG A 86 -7.13 7.13 1.82
N LEU A 87 -8.06 7.18 0.87
CA LEU A 87 -7.98 6.40 -0.37
C LEU A 87 -6.80 6.88 -1.21
N VAL A 88 -6.68 8.18 -1.49
CA VAL A 88 -5.62 8.72 -2.35
C VAL A 88 -4.23 8.47 -1.77
N THR A 89 -4.03 8.79 -0.48
CA THR A 89 -2.73 8.54 0.17
C THR A 89 -2.44 7.04 0.28
N GLY A 90 -3.47 6.21 0.50
CA GLY A 90 -3.36 4.76 0.48
C GLY A 90 -2.95 4.20 -0.90
N VAL A 91 -3.52 4.71 -2.00
CA VAL A 91 -3.12 4.30 -3.37
C VAL A 91 -1.66 4.66 -3.63
N CYS A 92 -1.25 5.89 -3.33
CA CYS A 92 0.14 6.31 -3.49
C CYS A 92 1.09 5.41 -2.67
N PHE A 93 0.76 5.19 -1.40
CA PHE A 93 1.58 4.36 -0.52
C PHE A 93 1.65 2.90 -1.00
N GLY A 94 0.50 2.30 -1.33
CA GLY A 94 0.41 0.92 -1.82
C GLY A 94 1.23 0.70 -3.10
N TYR A 95 1.17 1.67 -4.02
CA TYR A 95 1.99 1.64 -5.22
C TYR A 95 3.48 1.74 -4.86
N GLY A 96 3.84 2.75 -4.06
CA GLY A 96 5.22 3.01 -3.66
C GLY A 96 5.88 1.84 -2.93
N ILE A 97 5.17 1.22 -1.98
CA ILE A 97 5.74 0.17 -1.13
C ILE A 97 5.96 -1.13 -1.91
N VAL A 98 5.05 -1.48 -2.82
CA VAL A 98 5.20 -2.68 -3.66
C VAL A 98 6.33 -2.48 -4.68
N CYS A 99 6.41 -1.33 -5.35
CA CYS A 99 7.54 -1.04 -6.24
C CYS A 99 8.88 -1.02 -5.49
N LEU A 100 8.93 -0.45 -4.28
CA LEU A 100 10.13 -0.44 -3.46
C LEU A 100 10.56 -1.86 -3.10
N PHE A 101 9.61 -2.72 -2.68
CA PHE A 101 9.87 -4.12 -2.36
C PHE A 101 10.43 -4.90 -3.56
N LEU A 102 9.86 -4.71 -4.75
CA LEU A 102 10.34 -5.36 -5.98
C LEU A 102 11.75 -4.86 -6.36
N LEU A 103 12.00 -3.56 -6.25
CA LEU A 103 13.29 -2.97 -6.57
C LEU A 103 14.39 -3.41 -5.59
N SER A 104 14.10 -3.42 -4.29
CA SER A 104 15.04 -3.90 -3.28
C SER A 104 15.36 -5.38 -3.44
N THR A 105 14.35 -6.20 -3.76
CA THR A 105 14.53 -7.64 -4.01
C THR A 105 15.38 -7.88 -5.26
N GLY A 106 15.09 -7.17 -6.35
CA GLY A 106 15.89 -7.24 -7.58
C GLY A 106 17.34 -6.79 -7.36
N TYR A 107 17.56 -5.72 -6.58
CA TYR A 107 18.90 -5.27 -6.21
C TYR A 107 19.66 -6.32 -5.38
N ALA A 108 19.03 -6.86 -4.33
CA ALA A 108 19.63 -7.87 -3.46
C ALA A 108 20.05 -9.13 -4.25
N PHE A 109 19.18 -9.58 -5.15
CA PHE A 109 19.49 -10.72 -6.02
C PHE A 109 20.70 -10.46 -6.92
N ARG A 110 20.73 -9.32 -7.62
CA ARG A 110 21.85 -8.95 -8.50
C ARG A 110 23.16 -8.75 -7.74
N PHE A 111 23.08 -8.18 -6.54
CA PHE A 111 24.24 -8.05 -5.66
C PHE A 111 24.80 -9.43 -5.27
N GLY A 112 23.94 -10.36 -4.86
CA GLY A 112 24.36 -11.73 -4.52
C GLY A 112 25.02 -12.44 -5.70
N VAL A 113 24.44 -12.35 -6.90
CA VAL A 113 25.04 -12.92 -8.13
C VAL A 113 26.40 -12.28 -8.44
N SER A 114 26.51 -10.95 -8.36
CA SER A 114 27.77 -10.24 -8.62
C SER A 114 28.86 -10.58 -7.60
N LEU A 115 28.50 -10.88 -6.36
CA LEU A 115 29.46 -11.30 -5.33
C LEU A 115 29.93 -12.72 -5.62
N GLY A 116 29.01 -13.64 -5.90
CA GLY A 116 29.33 -15.03 -6.24
C GLY A 116 30.23 -15.14 -7.47
N SER A 117 29.96 -14.35 -8.51
CA SER A 117 30.76 -14.35 -9.74
C SER A 117 32.17 -13.75 -9.60
N ARG A 118 32.49 -13.11 -8.47
CA ARG A 118 33.82 -12.57 -8.18
C ARG A 118 34.65 -13.48 -7.27
N LEU A 119 34.01 -14.45 -6.61
CA LEU A 119 34.63 -15.38 -5.67
C LEU A 119 35.01 -16.72 -6.30
N ILE A 120 34.41 -17.04 -7.45
CA ILE A 120 34.72 -18.20 -8.32
C ILE A 120 35.62 -17.70 -9.44
#